data_AF-I1CV28-F1
#
_entry.id   AF-I1CV28-F1
#
_cell.length_a   1.000
_cell.length_b   1.000
_cell.length_c   1.000
_cell.angle_alpha   90.00
_cell.angle_beta   90.00
_cell.angle_gamma   90.00
#
_symmetry.space_group_name_H-M   'P 1'
#
loop_
_entity.id
_entity.type
_entity.pdbx_description
1 polymer ?
#
loop_
_entity_poly.entity_id
_entity_poly.type
_entity_poly.pdbx_seq_one_letter_code
_entity_poly.pdbx_strand_id
1 'polypeptide(L)'
;MEEEFCCNCDSYSKHYEFEGKKQIEVFLDIHDLSQYYDTFINEGFDRILSLLDITESDLISLNVKRGHRRLLQRAIATVRGVPVSTPIIILPY
;
A
#
# COMPACT_ATOMS: atom_id res chain seq x y z
N MET A 1 -12.75 14.29 -44.91
CA MET A 1 -12.21 12.96 -44.52
C MET A 1 -10.92 13.22 -43.75
N GLU A 2 -10.93 14.04 -42.69
CA GLU A 2 -11.68 13.84 -41.42
C GLU A 2 -11.36 12.43 -40.90
N GLU A 3 -10.73 12.26 -39.74
CA GLU A 3 -11.19 12.80 -38.47
C GLU A 3 -10.04 13.19 -37.50
N GLU A 4 -10.27 14.29 -36.78
CA GLU A 4 -9.53 14.66 -35.57
C GLU A 4 -9.71 13.60 -34.47
N PHE A 5 -8.63 13.17 -33.82
CA PHE A 5 -8.68 12.59 -32.49
C PHE A 5 -7.58 13.19 -31.62
N CYS A 6 -7.74 14.48 -31.27
CA CYS A 6 -7.25 14.96 -29.98
C CYS A 6 -8.13 14.31 -28.90
N CYS A 7 -7.80 13.09 -28.47
CA CYS A 7 -8.49 12.43 -27.36
C CYS A 7 -7.65 12.45 -26.09
N ASN A 8 -7.98 13.42 -25.23
CA ASN A 8 -8.07 13.29 -23.77
C ASN A 8 -7.19 12.21 -23.11
N CYS A 9 -6.00 12.61 -22.64
CA CYS A 9 -5.04 11.75 -21.93
C CYS A 9 -5.51 11.33 -20.51
N ASP A 10 -6.67 11.80 -20.03
CA ASP A 10 -7.05 11.68 -18.62
C ASP A 10 -7.80 10.39 -18.23
N SER A 11 -8.20 9.56 -19.19
CA SER A 11 -9.09 8.41 -18.89
C SER A 11 -8.34 7.13 -18.53
N TYR A 12 -7.16 6.90 -19.12
CA TYR A 12 -6.41 5.66 -18.92
C TYR A 12 -5.67 5.63 -17.58
N SER A 13 -5.12 6.78 -17.15
CA SER A 13 -4.45 6.91 -15.85
C SER A 13 -5.42 6.77 -14.67
N LYS A 14 -6.66 7.26 -14.80
CA LYS A 14 -7.67 7.15 -13.73
C LYS A 14 -8.12 5.72 -13.45
N HIS A 15 -8.15 4.85 -14.47
CA HIS A 15 -8.54 3.45 -14.30
C HIS A 15 -7.51 2.64 -13.50
N TYR A 16 -6.21 2.84 -13.75
CA TYR A 16 -5.14 2.16 -13.01
C TYR A 16 -5.00 2.65 -11.57
N GLU A 17 -5.28 3.93 -11.33
CA GLU A 17 -5.20 4.49 -9.99
C GLU A 17 -6.39 4.07 -9.11
N PHE A 18 -7.53 3.75 -9.71
CA PHE A 18 -8.71 3.24 -9.00
C PHE A 18 -8.51 1.81 -8.47
N GLU A 19 -7.84 0.94 -9.24
CA GLU A 19 -7.59 -0.45 -8.81
C GLU A 19 -6.57 -0.53 -7.67
N GLY A 20 -5.50 0.26 -7.71
CA GLY A 20 -4.47 0.27 -6.66
C GLY A 20 -5.02 0.74 -5.31
N LYS A 21 -5.79 1.83 -5.31
CA LYS A 21 -6.42 2.39 -4.10
C LYS A 21 -7.39 1.42 -3.44
N LYS A 22 -8.22 0.74 -4.24
CA LYS A 22 -9.17 -0.26 -3.73
C LYS A 22 -8.47 -1.45 -3.06
N GLN A 23 -7.33 -1.90 -3.60
CA GLN A 23 -6.55 -2.98 -2.99
C GLN A 23 -6.00 -2.58 -1.61
N ILE A 24 -5.56 -1.32 -1.48
CA ILE A 24 -5.05 -0.78 -0.21
C ILE A 24 -6.18 -0.69 0.82
N GLU A 25 -7.32 -0.15 0.44
CA GLU A 25 -8.49 -0.04 1.32
C GLU A 25 -8.88 -1.41 1.89
N VAL A 26 -9.05 -2.41 1.01
CA VAL A 26 -9.40 -3.78 1.41
C VAL A 26 -8.32 -4.40 2.31
N PHE A 27 -7.04 -4.23 1.95
CA PHE A 27 -5.94 -4.79 2.74
C PHE A 27 -5.88 -4.18 4.15
N LEU A 28 -6.04 -2.86 4.26
CA LEU A 28 -6.05 -2.16 5.53
C LEU A 28 -7.29 -2.52 6.36
N ASP A 29 -8.46 -2.65 5.73
CA ASP A 29 -9.71 -3.00 6.39
C ASP A 29 -9.65 -4.39 7.03
N ILE A 30 -9.13 -5.39 6.31
CA ILE A 30 -8.94 -6.77 6.82
C ILE A 30 -8.01 -6.82 8.05
N HIS A 31 -7.13 -5.82 8.21
CA HIS A 31 -6.15 -5.75 9.30
C HIS A 31 -6.50 -4.72 10.38
N ASP A 32 -7.70 -4.14 10.36
CA ASP A 32 -8.14 -3.06 11.28
C ASP A 32 -7.24 -1.81 11.21
N LEU A 33 -6.68 -1.53 10.03
CA LEU A 33 -5.78 -0.41 9.73
C LEU A 33 -6.39 0.60 8.75
N SER A 34 -7.69 0.50 8.44
CA SER A 34 -8.40 1.40 7.52
C SER A 34 -8.26 2.89 7.89
N GLN A 35 -8.07 3.22 9.17
CA GLN A 35 -7.79 4.59 9.64
C GLN A 35 -6.52 5.23 9.05
N TYR A 36 -5.59 4.42 8.53
CA TYR A 36 -4.35 4.89 7.91
C TYR A 36 -4.46 5.02 6.40
N TYR A 37 -5.60 4.63 5.79
CA TYR A 37 -5.81 4.67 4.35
C TYR A 37 -5.49 6.06 3.76
N ASP A 38 -6.13 7.10 4.28
CA ASP A 38 -5.91 8.47 3.79
C ASP A 38 -4.46 8.92 3.97
N THR A 39 -3.80 8.48 5.06
CA THR A 39 -2.39 8.80 5.32
C THR A 39 -1.50 8.17 4.25
N PHE A 40 -1.70 6.89 3.95
CA PHE A 40 -0.94 6.19 2.92
C PHE A 40 -1.15 6.78 1.52
N ILE A 41 -2.40 7.08 1.14
CA ILE A 41 -2.70 7.68 -0.16
C ILE A 41 -2.08 9.06 -0.30
N ASN A 42 -2.18 9.91 0.72
CA ASN A 42 -1.60 11.27 0.69
C ASN A 42 -0.07 11.27 0.60
N GLU A 43 0.57 10.23 1.13
CA GLU A 43 2.03 10.07 1.11
C GLU A 43 2.52 9.39 -0.17
N GLY A 44 1.60 9.01 -1.07
CA GLY A 44 1.91 8.41 -2.37
C GLY A 44 2.02 6.88 -2.35
N PHE A 45 1.60 6.23 -1.27
CA PHE A 45 1.40 4.77 -1.26
C PHE A 45 0.02 4.45 -1.86
N ASP A 46 -0.13 4.64 -3.18
CA ASP A 46 -1.36 4.40 -3.94
C ASP A 46 -1.41 3.01 -4.61
N ARG A 47 -0.34 2.22 -4.45
CA ARG A 47 -0.19 0.86 -4.98
C ARG A 47 0.08 -0.15 -3.87
N ILE A 48 -0.53 -1.33 -3.99
CA ILE A 48 -0.30 -2.43 -3.04
C ILE A 48 1.17 -2.83 -2.96
N LEU A 49 1.92 -2.82 -4.07
CA LEU A 49 3.35 -3.14 -4.08
C LEU A 49 4.16 -2.17 -3.22
N SER A 50 3.91 -0.86 -3.36
CA SER A 50 4.56 0.17 -2.55
C SER A 50 4.23 0.00 -1.05
N LEU A 51 2.98 -0.35 -0.73
CA LEU A 51 2.57 -0.62 0.65
C LEU A 51 3.24 -1.90 1.19
N LEU A 52 3.42 -2.93 0.37
CA LEU A 52 4.11 -4.16 0.78
C LEU A 52 5.61 -3.93 0.99
N ASP A 53 6.23 -2.98 0.28
CA ASP A 53 7.64 -2.59 0.41
C ASP A 53 7.91 -1.52 1.49
N ILE A 54 6.86 -1.05 2.18
CA ILE A 54 6.99 0.00 3.18
C ILE A 54 7.93 -0.41 4.32
N THR A 55 8.84 0.50 4.71
CA THR A 55 9.82 0.22 5.76
C THR A 55 9.29 0.61 7.13
N GLU A 56 9.95 0.12 8.20
CA GLU A 56 9.62 0.57 9.56
C GLU A 56 9.86 2.08 9.74
N SER A 57 10.89 2.63 9.08
CA SER A 57 11.19 4.06 9.11
C SER A 57 10.02 4.86 8.53
N ASP A 58 9.47 4.44 7.40
CA ASP A 58 8.32 5.11 6.78
C ASP A 58 7.12 5.07 7.73
N LEU A 59 6.81 3.92 8.33
CA LEU A 59 5.71 3.80 9.30
C LEU A 59 5.90 4.65 10.56
N ILE A 60 7.15 4.92 10.96
CA ILE A 60 7.46 5.84 12.06
C ILE A 60 7.19 7.29 11.61
N SER A 61 7.63 7.68 10.41
CA SER A 61 7.36 8.99 9.82
C SER A 61 5.86 9.27 9.66
N LEU A 62 5.09 8.23 9.33
CA LEU A 62 3.63 8.28 9.21
C LEU A 62 2.89 8.24 10.58
N ASN A 63 3.61 8.28 11.69
CA ASN A 63 3.06 8.20 13.06
C ASN A 63 2.18 6.96 13.32
N VAL A 64 2.43 5.85 12.61
CA VAL A 64 1.70 4.59 12.83
C VAL A 64 2.10 4.00 14.19
N LYS A 65 1.12 3.63 15.01
CA LYS A 65 1.38 3.09 16.36
C LYS A 65 2.20 1.80 16.28
N ARG A 66 3.11 1.58 17.23
CA ARG A 66 4.00 0.40 17.27
C ARG A 66 3.27 -0.95 17.17
N GLY A 67 2.09 -1.08 17.79
CA GLY A 67 1.26 -2.28 17.69
C GLY A 67 0.77 -2.53 16.26
N HIS A 68 0.30 -1.47 15.60
CA HIS A 68 -0.19 -1.51 14.22
C HIS A 68 0.93 -1.81 13.23
N ARG A 69 2.13 -1.23 13.45
CA ARG A 69 3.32 -1.57 12.64
C ARG A 69 3.63 -3.07 12.65
N ARG A 70 3.53 -3.72 13.82
CA ARG A 70 3.73 -5.17 13.94
C ARG A 70 2.66 -5.97 13.21
N LEU A 71 1.40 -5.55 13.28
CA LEU A 71 0.30 -6.18 12.55
C LEU A 71 0.52 -6.05 11.04
N LEU A 72 0.85 -4.85 10.57
CA LEU A 72 1.12 -4.57 9.16
C LEU A 72 2.33 -5.35 8.64
N GLN A 73 3.44 -5.36 9.37
CA GLN A 73 4.62 -6.16 8.99
C GLN A 73 4.29 -7.66 8.93
N ARG A 74 3.46 -8.17 9.84
CA ARG A 74 3.03 -9.57 9.83
C ARG A 74 2.07 -9.87 8.67
N ALA A 75 1.17 -8.95 8.35
CA ALA A 75 0.31 -9.02 7.18
C ALA A 75 1.13 -9.07 5.89
N ILE A 76 2.11 -8.17 5.74
CA ILE A 76 3.04 -8.11 4.60
C ILE A 76 3.80 -9.44 4.48
N ALA A 77 4.37 -9.95 5.58
CA ALA A 77 5.06 -11.23 5.59
C ALA A 77 4.15 -12.38 5.14
N THR A 78 2.89 -12.39 5.59
CA THR A 78 1.89 -13.40 5.22
C THR A 78 1.56 -13.33 3.73
N VAL A 79 1.36 -12.13 3.16
CA VAL A 79 1.11 -11.94 1.72
C VAL A 79 2.32 -12.36 0.88
N ARG A 80 3.54 -12.11 1.36
CA ARG A 80 4.79 -12.55 0.70
C ARG A 80 5.04 -14.06 0.78
N GLY A 81 4.14 -14.83 1.40
CA GLY A 81 4.30 -16.27 1.57
C GLY A 81 5.37 -16.65 2.60
N VAL A 82 5.81 -15.71 3.44
CA VAL A 82 6.68 -16.02 4.59
C VAL A 82 5.80 -16.68 5.66
N PRO A 83 6.08 -17.93 6.04
CA PRO A 83 5.26 -18.60 7.03
C PRO A 83 5.36 -17.88 8.37
N VAL A 84 4.23 -17.83 9.08
CA VAL A 84 4.07 -17.18 10.39
C VAL A 84 5.06 -17.72 11.45
N SER A 85 5.67 -18.87 11.20
CA SER A 85 6.69 -19.52 12.02
C SER A 85 8.10 -18.94 11.87
N THR A 86 8.36 -18.13 10.85
CA THR A 86 9.68 -17.51 10.64
C THR A 86 9.76 -16.16 11.37
N PRO A 87 10.70 -15.96 12.31
CA PRO A 87 10.90 -14.66 12.93
C PRO A 87 11.31 -13.64 11.86
N ILE A 88 10.78 -12.43 11.93
CA ILE A 88 11.22 -11.31 11.10
C ILE A 88 12.64 -10.97 11.54
N ILE A 89 13.63 -11.48 10.81
CA ILE A 89 15.04 -11.16 11.04
C ILE A 89 15.28 -9.79 10.41
N ILE A 90 15.30 -8.76 11.26
CA ILE A 90 15.74 -7.42 10.86
C ILE A 90 17.26 -7.51 10.69
N LEU A 91 17.75 -7.65 9.45
CA LEU A 91 19.18 -7.58 9.19
C LEU A 91 19.63 -6.12 9.34
N PRO A 92 20.64 -5.82 10.17
CA PRO A 92 21.23 -4.49 10.20
C PRO A 92 22.08 -4.32 8.94
N TYR A 93 21.83 -3.25 8.18
CA TYR A 93 22.80 -2.71 7.23
C TYR A 93 23.38 -1.42 7.78
#